data_AF-A0A3D5GEF8-F1
#
_entry.id   AF-A0A3D5GEF8-F1
#
_cell.length_a   1.000
_cell.length_b   1.000
_cell.length_c   1.000
_cell.angle_alpha   90.00
_cell.angle_beta   90.00
_cell.angle_gamma   90.00
#
_symmetry.space_group_name_H-M   'P 1'
#
loop_
_entity.id
_entity.type
_entity.pdbx_description
1 polymer ?
#
loop_
_entity_poly.entity_id
_entity_poly.type
_entity_poly.pdbx_seq_one_letter_code
_entity_poly.pdbx_strand_id
1 'polypeptide(L)'
;MAIASVAVAAQPLFVAYPPANHQTTASRIFLIGTAPATGDVSVNGNRISRTAVGHFAPSFPLQIGENLFTLRYENQEVKIQVKRQSNQPEVPVGLAFAKDSLTPKVDLASLPGEYICFGAIAPVNAEVSVKLAGVTIPLKARSQVELPDNKSVLLGENSPIKKGGSEQYQGCAKTPANSQLPNSKKVDLGVPLFELTMNDQTISQEGTGKISILSPAELEVAEVTAEAGVARTGASTDFSRMTPLPKGTRATITGREGEWIRLDYGAWIKASEVQIVKDAVPPRSIIRSARSRQVPDWTEVLFPLEIPVPVTVQSGEKTFTLTLYNTTAQTDIIRLDDDPVISRLAWQQISPLQVQYTFNLKSDRQWGYKLRYDGTTLVLSLKHPPGKTSMMPMSQEKPLSGIKILLDPGHGGPQDSGGVGPTGYREKTVALIVSKLVREELVNRGANVVMTRVEDVDLDLAPRVEMIQKEAPAIAISIHYNALPDNGDAINTKGVGAFWFHPQAHSLAMFLHNYLVAKLNRPSYGVFWNNLAMTRPAVAPSVLMELGFMINPDEFEWIVNQTEQKKLAEAIAQGITEWFASVQ
;
A
#
# COMPACT_ATOMS: atom_id res chain seq x y z
N MET A 1 -41.33 -34.30 17.85
CA MET A 1 -40.57 -33.89 19.05
C MET A 1 -40.43 -32.38 19.01
N ALA A 2 -40.79 -31.70 20.10
CA ALA A 2 -40.79 -30.25 20.21
C ALA A 2 -39.37 -29.69 20.03
N ILE A 3 -39.23 -28.69 19.17
CA ILE A 3 -37.99 -27.93 19.00
C ILE A 3 -37.92 -26.98 20.21
N ALA A 4 -37.03 -27.28 21.14
CA ALA A 4 -36.72 -26.36 22.23
C ALA A 4 -36.05 -25.11 21.63
N SER A 5 -36.77 -23.99 21.71
CA SER A 5 -36.23 -22.66 21.50
C SER A 5 -35.12 -22.42 22.52
N VAL A 6 -33.87 -22.42 22.06
CA VAL A 6 -32.75 -21.93 22.88
C VAL A 6 -32.92 -20.42 22.95
N ALA A 7 -33.44 -19.92 24.06
CA ALA A 7 -33.47 -18.50 24.35
C ALA A 7 -32.02 -17.98 24.31
N VAL A 8 -31.69 -17.20 23.28
CA VAL A 8 -30.43 -16.47 23.21
C VAL A 8 -30.44 -15.48 24.38
N ALA A 9 -29.59 -15.70 25.37
CA ALA A 9 -29.46 -14.80 26.51
C ALA A 9 -29.20 -13.38 25.98
N ALA A 10 -30.02 -12.42 26.39
CA ALA A 10 -29.89 -11.03 25.95
C ALA A 10 -28.48 -10.53 26.32
N GLN A 11 -27.71 -10.10 25.33
CA GLN A 11 -26.38 -9.54 25.60
C GLN A 11 -26.54 -8.24 26.40
N PRO A 12 -25.80 -8.08 27.52
CA PRO A 12 -25.82 -6.84 28.29
C PRO A 12 -25.30 -5.67 27.44
N LEU A 13 -25.46 -4.44 27.95
CA LEU A 13 -24.85 -3.25 27.35
C LEU A 13 -23.34 -3.49 27.22
N PHE A 14 -22.87 -3.45 25.98
CA PHE A 14 -21.49 -3.73 25.61
C PHE A 14 -21.02 -2.73 24.56
N VAL A 15 -19.78 -2.26 24.71
CA VAL A 15 -19.10 -1.40 23.75
C VAL A 15 -17.89 -2.16 23.22
N ALA A 16 -17.93 -2.48 21.93
CA ALA A 16 -16.86 -3.16 21.22
C ALA A 16 -15.74 -2.19 20.81
N TYR A 17 -16.10 -0.95 20.49
CA TYR A 17 -15.18 0.10 20.07
C TYR A 17 -15.65 1.48 20.53
N PRO A 18 -14.75 2.39 20.91
CA PRO A 18 -13.30 2.21 21.02
C PRO A 18 -12.92 1.39 22.26
N PRO A 19 -11.70 0.80 22.29
CA PRO A 19 -11.19 0.16 23.49
C PRO A 19 -11.00 1.16 24.64
N ALA A 20 -10.82 0.66 25.86
CA ALA A 20 -10.53 1.51 27.01
C ALA A 20 -9.24 2.33 26.81
N ASN A 21 -9.25 3.60 27.20
CA ASN A 21 -8.13 4.55 27.07
C ASN A 21 -7.65 4.77 25.64
N HIS A 22 -8.56 4.72 24.67
CA HIS A 22 -8.25 4.95 23.26
C HIS A 22 -7.67 6.35 23.02
N GLN A 23 -6.67 6.44 22.14
CA GLN A 23 -6.05 7.71 21.75
C GLN A 23 -6.17 7.90 20.25
N THR A 24 -6.51 9.12 19.83
CA THR A 24 -6.72 9.43 18.41
C THR A 24 -6.38 10.87 18.10
N THR A 25 -6.07 11.19 16.85
CA THR A 25 -5.98 12.58 16.38
C THR A 25 -7.27 13.04 15.68
N ALA A 26 -8.20 12.11 15.41
CA ALA A 26 -9.45 12.38 14.73
C ALA A 26 -10.32 13.38 15.50
N SER A 27 -11.04 14.23 14.77
CA SER A 27 -11.96 15.22 15.34
C SER A 27 -13.31 14.63 15.80
N ARG A 28 -13.54 13.35 15.54
CA ARG A 28 -14.73 12.59 15.94
C ARG A 28 -14.35 11.14 16.20
N ILE A 29 -15.25 10.40 16.85
CA ILE A 29 -15.13 8.96 17.11
C ILE A 29 -16.52 8.31 17.05
N PHE A 30 -16.62 7.10 16.51
CA PHE A 30 -17.84 6.28 16.62
C PHE A 30 -17.76 5.32 17.81
N LEU A 31 -18.91 5.07 18.44
CA LEU A 31 -19.06 4.08 19.51
C LEU A 31 -19.80 2.86 18.95
N ILE A 32 -19.11 1.74 18.74
CA ILE A 32 -19.71 0.50 18.23
C ILE A 32 -20.05 -0.40 19.40
N GLY A 33 -21.28 -0.90 19.44
CA GLY A 33 -21.70 -1.76 20.53
C GLY A 33 -23.11 -2.33 20.35
N THR A 34 -23.55 -3.01 21.39
CA THR A 34 -24.86 -3.65 21.45
C THR A 34 -25.46 -3.53 22.84
N ALA A 35 -26.78 -3.63 22.93
CA ALA A 35 -27.53 -3.73 24.17
C ALA A 35 -28.83 -4.51 23.89
N PRO A 36 -29.58 -4.96 24.91
CA PRO A 36 -30.84 -5.68 24.68
C PRO A 36 -31.80 -4.92 23.75
N ALA A 37 -32.55 -5.64 22.91
CA ALA A 37 -33.39 -5.05 21.86
C ALA A 37 -34.49 -4.09 22.39
N THR A 38 -34.96 -4.33 23.61
CA THR A 38 -35.94 -3.46 24.30
C THR A 38 -35.22 -2.34 25.06
N GLY A 39 -35.98 -1.35 25.55
CA GLY A 39 -35.44 -0.27 26.38
C GLY A 39 -34.64 0.80 25.62
N ASP A 40 -34.22 1.83 26.34
CA ASP A 40 -33.50 2.97 25.79
C ASP A 40 -32.01 2.91 26.13
N VAL A 41 -31.17 3.19 25.14
CA VAL A 41 -29.73 3.41 25.34
C VAL A 41 -29.45 4.89 25.15
N SER A 42 -28.67 5.46 26.06
CA SER A 42 -28.22 6.85 25.98
C SER A 42 -26.71 6.96 26.08
N VAL A 43 -26.14 7.99 25.46
CA VAL A 43 -24.73 8.40 25.58
C VAL A 43 -24.72 9.83 26.11
N ASN A 44 -24.09 10.04 27.27
CA ASN A 44 -24.06 11.33 27.96
C ASN A 44 -25.48 11.93 28.16
N GLY A 45 -26.46 11.06 28.44
CA GLY A 45 -27.87 11.43 28.66
C GLY A 45 -28.70 11.57 27.37
N ASN A 46 -28.10 11.55 26.19
CA ASN A 46 -28.82 11.64 24.92
C ASN A 46 -29.14 10.24 24.37
N ARG A 47 -30.40 9.97 24.06
CA ARG A 47 -30.84 8.69 23.46
C ARG A 47 -30.18 8.48 22.10
N ILE A 48 -29.75 7.24 21.82
CA ILE A 48 -29.18 6.85 20.53
C ILE A 48 -30.09 5.88 19.77
N SER A 49 -29.96 5.88 18.44
CA SER A 49 -30.65 4.92 17.56
C SER A 49 -29.91 3.59 17.53
N ARG A 50 -30.67 2.51 17.34
CA ARG A 50 -30.19 1.13 17.31
C ARG A 50 -30.97 0.30 16.30
N THR A 51 -30.40 -0.79 15.83
CA THR A 51 -31.11 -1.77 15.02
C THR A 51 -32.15 -2.53 15.85
N ALA A 52 -33.02 -3.30 15.18
CA ALA A 52 -34.08 -4.06 15.86
C ALA A 52 -33.55 -5.10 16.86
N VAL A 53 -32.32 -5.59 16.68
CA VAL A 53 -31.65 -6.52 17.61
C VAL A 53 -30.72 -5.81 18.60
N GLY A 54 -30.65 -4.47 18.55
CA GLY A 54 -30.02 -3.63 19.58
C GLY A 54 -28.60 -3.14 19.29
N HIS A 55 -28.09 -3.30 18.06
CA HIS A 55 -26.75 -2.84 17.65
C HIS A 55 -26.72 -1.33 17.36
N PHE A 56 -25.58 -0.68 17.63
CA PHE A 56 -25.41 0.76 17.44
C PHE A 56 -23.97 1.13 17.04
N ALA A 57 -23.83 2.26 16.33
CA ALA A 57 -22.54 2.83 15.92
C ALA A 57 -22.51 4.38 15.80
N PRO A 58 -23.12 5.17 16.72
CA PRO A 58 -23.18 6.63 16.59
C PRO A 58 -21.80 7.29 16.66
N SER A 59 -21.60 8.35 15.88
CA SER A 59 -20.40 9.19 15.89
C SER A 59 -20.58 10.45 16.73
N PHE A 60 -19.53 10.86 17.46
CA PHE A 60 -19.51 12.05 18.30
C PHE A 60 -18.26 12.89 18.04
N PRO A 61 -18.35 14.23 18.08
CA PRO A 61 -17.18 15.09 17.98
C PRO A 61 -16.28 14.95 19.22
N LEU A 62 -14.98 15.16 19.04
CA LEU A 62 -13.97 15.13 20.08
C LEU A 62 -13.32 16.50 20.26
N GLN A 63 -13.23 16.96 21.50
CA GLN A 63 -12.37 18.08 21.90
C GLN A 63 -10.94 17.61 22.09
N ILE A 64 -9.95 18.50 21.93
CA ILE A 64 -8.55 18.18 22.28
C ILE A 64 -8.47 17.85 23.78
N GLY A 65 -7.75 16.78 24.12
CA GLY A 65 -7.65 16.26 25.48
C GLY A 65 -8.62 15.12 25.77
N GLU A 66 -9.06 14.99 27.02
CA GLU A 66 -9.88 13.89 27.50
C GLU A 66 -11.36 14.09 27.17
N ASN A 67 -11.99 13.08 26.56
CA ASN A 67 -13.42 13.05 26.27
C ASN A 67 -14.03 11.82 26.96
N LEU A 68 -15.02 12.04 27.82
CA LEU A 68 -15.71 10.96 28.55
C LEU A 68 -17.09 10.70 27.94
N PHE A 69 -17.35 9.45 27.59
CA PHE A 69 -18.65 8.95 27.14
C PHE A 69 -19.22 8.02 28.21
N THR A 70 -20.39 8.34 28.73
CA THR A 70 -21.15 7.49 29.66
C THR A 70 -22.35 6.90 28.92
N LEU A 71 -22.29 5.60 28.63
CA LEU A 71 -23.38 4.87 28.02
C LEU A 71 -24.25 4.25 29.12
N ARG A 72 -25.57 4.36 28.99
CA ARG A 72 -26.52 3.78 29.95
C ARG A 72 -27.61 2.99 29.27
N TYR A 73 -27.96 1.86 29.88
CA TYR A 73 -29.09 1.01 29.55
C TYR A 73 -29.70 0.50 30.85
N GLU A 74 -30.91 0.94 31.19
CA GLU A 74 -31.53 0.64 32.49
C GLU A 74 -30.57 0.91 33.67
N ASN A 75 -30.20 -0.12 34.44
CA ASN A 75 -29.27 -0.03 35.57
C ASN A 75 -27.79 -0.24 35.18
N GLN A 76 -27.49 -0.46 33.90
CA GLN A 76 -26.13 -0.67 33.40
C GLN A 76 -25.50 0.65 32.98
N GLU A 77 -24.23 0.84 33.33
CA GLU A 77 -23.43 2.00 32.95
C GLU A 77 -22.06 1.54 32.45
N VAL A 78 -21.66 2.03 31.27
CA VAL A 78 -20.33 1.81 30.70
C VAL A 78 -19.68 3.16 30.44
N LYS A 79 -18.45 3.36 30.93
CA LYS A 79 -17.67 4.58 30.72
C LYS A 79 -16.53 4.33 29.75
N ILE A 80 -16.44 5.15 28.73
CA ILE A 80 -15.39 5.11 27.72
C ILE A 80 -14.68 6.46 27.71
N GLN A 81 -13.36 6.41 27.90
CA GLN A 81 -12.50 7.58 27.84
C GLN A 81 -11.71 7.54 26.53
N VAL A 82 -11.81 8.63 25.77
CA VAL A 82 -11.07 8.83 24.51
C VAL A 82 -10.23 10.09 24.65
N LYS A 83 -8.92 9.97 24.44
CA LYS A 83 -8.01 11.11 24.43
C LYS A 83 -7.74 11.55 23.00
N ARG A 84 -8.21 12.74 22.63
CA ARG A 84 -7.83 13.35 21.36
C ARG A 84 -6.51 14.09 21.50
N GLN A 85 -5.52 13.68 20.74
CA GLN A 85 -4.24 14.36 20.61
C GLN A 85 -4.29 15.39 19.49
N SER A 86 -3.50 16.46 19.63
CA SER A 86 -3.24 17.36 18.51
C SER A 86 -2.29 16.67 17.53
N ASN A 87 -2.67 16.64 16.25
CA ASN A 87 -1.74 16.33 15.15
C ASN A 87 -1.01 17.59 14.65
N GLN A 88 -1.31 18.76 15.22
CA GLN A 88 -0.64 20.00 14.88
C GLN A 88 0.60 20.16 15.74
N PRO A 89 1.74 20.56 15.15
CA PRO A 89 2.91 20.99 15.90
C PRO A 89 2.50 22.09 16.88
N GLU A 90 3.01 22.03 18.10
CA GLU A 90 2.78 23.11 19.07
C GLU A 90 3.36 24.40 18.51
N VAL A 91 2.51 25.43 18.37
CA VAL A 91 2.98 26.75 17.96
C VAL A 91 3.88 27.28 19.08
N PRO A 92 5.16 27.60 18.79
CA PRO A 92 6.06 28.09 19.80
C PRO A 92 5.55 29.43 20.35
N VAL A 93 5.51 29.56 21.68
CA VAL A 93 5.20 30.84 22.33
C VAL A 93 6.48 31.66 22.43
N GLY A 94 6.49 32.84 21.83
CA GLY A 94 7.65 33.74 21.84
C GLY A 94 8.72 33.38 20.80
N LEU A 95 9.97 33.80 21.06
CA LEU A 95 11.10 33.66 20.15
C LEU A 95 11.67 32.22 20.21
N ALA A 96 11.00 31.27 19.53
CA ALA A 96 11.41 29.87 19.49
C ALA A 96 10.96 29.17 18.20
N PHE A 97 11.68 28.11 17.80
CA PHE A 97 11.19 27.15 16.80
C PHE A 97 10.20 26.18 17.43
N ALA A 98 9.23 25.68 16.65
CA ALA A 98 8.35 24.61 17.12
C ALA A 98 9.18 23.34 17.38
N LYS A 99 8.82 22.59 18.42
CA LYS A 99 9.50 21.35 18.79
C LYS A 99 9.53 20.37 17.60
N ASP A 100 10.69 19.76 17.35
CA ASP A 100 10.91 18.76 16.30
C ASP A 100 10.51 19.20 14.86
N SER A 101 10.53 20.52 14.60
CA SER A 101 10.11 21.10 13.31
C SER A 101 11.23 21.36 12.30
N LEU A 102 12.49 21.37 12.74
CA LEU A 102 13.64 21.63 11.88
C LEU A 102 13.89 20.45 10.93
N THR A 103 14.11 20.72 9.65
CA THR A 103 14.42 19.70 8.63
C THR A 103 15.66 20.08 7.82
N PRO A 104 16.52 19.10 7.43
CA PRO A 104 16.30 17.65 7.51
C PRO A 104 16.47 17.07 8.91
N LYS A 105 15.67 16.04 9.22
CA LYS A 105 15.63 15.37 10.54
C LYS A 105 16.72 14.32 10.72
N VAL A 106 17.29 13.85 9.62
CA VAL A 106 18.26 12.76 9.52
C VAL A 106 19.41 13.20 8.62
N ASP A 107 20.52 12.49 8.71
CA ASP A 107 21.69 12.74 7.87
C ASP A 107 21.33 12.63 6.38
N LEU A 108 21.85 13.59 5.60
CA LEU A 108 21.62 13.69 4.18
C LEU A 108 22.97 13.72 3.44
N ALA A 109 23.03 12.97 2.34
CA ALA A 109 24.12 13.05 1.38
C ALA A 109 23.56 13.21 -0.04
N SER A 110 24.10 14.15 -0.80
CA SER A 110 23.68 14.42 -2.18
C SER A 110 24.88 14.60 -3.11
N LEU A 111 24.64 14.65 -4.43
CA LEU A 111 25.69 14.96 -5.39
C LEU A 111 26.00 16.48 -5.39
N PRO A 112 27.19 16.90 -5.85
CA PRO A 112 27.50 18.30 -6.06
C PRO A 112 26.52 18.98 -7.04
N GLY A 113 26.12 20.21 -6.73
CA GLY A 113 25.17 21.00 -7.53
C GLY A 113 23.68 20.70 -7.33
N GLU A 114 23.32 19.68 -6.54
CA GLU A 114 21.93 19.37 -6.21
C GLU A 114 21.35 20.32 -5.15
N TYR A 115 20.03 20.47 -5.14
CA TYR A 115 19.35 21.24 -4.10
C TYR A 115 19.26 20.46 -2.80
N ILE A 116 19.53 21.14 -1.69
CA ILE A 116 19.19 20.72 -0.33
C ILE A 116 18.19 21.73 0.22
N CYS A 117 17.08 21.23 0.72
CA CYS A 117 16.00 22.04 1.25
C CYS A 117 15.94 21.93 2.78
N PHE A 118 15.68 23.06 3.42
CA PHE A 118 15.54 23.21 4.86
C PHE A 118 14.15 23.71 5.18
N GLY A 119 13.64 23.30 6.33
CA GLY A 119 12.32 23.68 6.81
C GLY A 119 12.34 23.94 8.31
N ALA A 120 11.48 24.85 8.76
CA ALA A 120 11.23 25.13 10.16
C ALA A 120 9.79 25.60 10.36
N ILE A 121 9.25 25.45 11.57
CA ILE A 121 7.99 26.09 11.98
C ILE A 121 8.33 27.12 13.04
N ALA A 122 7.87 28.35 12.83
CA ALA A 122 8.19 29.51 13.66
C ALA A 122 6.98 30.47 13.74
N PRO A 123 6.99 31.45 14.68
CA PRO A 123 5.95 32.47 14.76
C PRO A 123 5.81 33.26 13.45
N VAL A 124 4.61 33.76 13.20
CA VAL A 124 4.30 34.62 12.04
C VAL A 124 5.15 35.90 12.11
N ASN A 125 5.62 36.39 10.96
CA ASN A 125 6.49 37.57 10.81
C ASN A 125 7.92 37.42 11.37
N ALA A 126 8.37 36.21 11.71
CA ALA A 126 9.77 35.98 12.00
C ALA A 126 10.62 35.99 10.71
N GLU A 127 11.87 36.43 10.81
CA GLU A 127 12.89 36.20 9.79
C GLU A 127 13.65 34.91 10.13
N VAL A 128 13.67 33.95 9.21
CA VAL A 128 14.30 32.65 9.44
C VAL A 128 15.37 32.37 8.39
N SER A 129 16.54 31.89 8.83
CA SER A 129 17.62 31.49 7.92
C SER A 129 18.36 30.26 8.44
N VAL A 130 19.17 29.64 7.56
CA VAL A 130 20.05 28.53 7.91
C VAL A 130 21.48 28.88 7.53
N LYS A 131 22.40 28.75 8.47
CA LYS A 131 23.85 28.80 8.22
C LYS A 131 24.38 27.38 8.03
N LEU A 132 25.02 27.14 6.89
CA LEU A 132 25.68 25.88 6.58
C LEU A 132 26.94 26.13 5.75
N ALA A 133 28.07 25.59 6.21
CA ALA A 133 29.38 25.74 5.54
C ALA A 133 29.73 27.19 5.10
N GLY A 134 29.43 28.17 5.96
CA GLY A 134 29.69 29.60 5.71
C GLY A 134 28.69 30.30 4.78
N VAL A 135 27.64 29.61 4.33
CA VAL A 135 26.55 30.19 3.52
C VAL A 135 25.30 30.38 4.37
N THR A 136 24.67 31.55 4.25
CA THR A 136 23.36 31.84 4.84
C THR A 136 22.26 31.64 3.81
N ILE A 137 21.29 30.78 4.13
CA ILE A 137 20.18 30.38 3.27
C ILE A 137 18.88 30.96 3.87
N PRO A 138 18.23 31.95 3.23
CA PRO A 138 16.98 32.50 3.75
C PRO A 138 15.84 31.49 3.59
N LEU A 139 15.04 31.29 4.64
CA LEU A 139 13.81 30.52 4.59
C LEU A 139 12.62 31.47 4.47
N LYS A 140 11.75 31.23 3.49
CA LYS A 140 10.58 32.08 3.26
C LYS A 140 9.34 31.43 3.86
N ALA A 141 8.51 32.25 4.50
CA ALA A 141 7.19 31.85 4.95
C ALA A 141 6.35 31.34 3.78
N ARG A 142 5.65 30.24 3.99
CA ARG A 142 4.66 29.67 3.08
C ARG A 142 3.35 29.45 3.81
N SER A 143 2.26 29.73 3.12
CA SER A 143 0.93 29.38 3.61
C SER A 143 0.84 27.87 3.80
N GLN A 144 0.42 27.47 5.00
CA GLN A 144 0.37 26.07 5.37
C GLN A 144 -0.89 25.43 4.76
N VAL A 145 -0.68 24.69 3.68
CA VAL A 145 -1.67 23.75 3.15
C VAL A 145 -1.24 22.37 3.59
N GLU A 146 -2.06 21.72 4.41
CA GLU A 146 -1.88 20.33 4.79
C GLU A 146 -2.71 19.45 3.86
N LEU A 147 -2.10 18.38 3.36
CA LEU A 147 -2.82 17.35 2.64
C LEU A 147 -3.33 16.33 3.67
N PRO A 148 -4.60 15.90 3.59
CA PRO A 148 -5.09 14.77 4.37
C PRO A 148 -4.27 13.51 4.10
N ASP A 149 -4.32 12.53 5.03
CA ASP A 149 -3.73 11.21 4.82
C ASP A 149 -4.28 10.53 3.56
N ASN A 150 -3.49 9.63 2.95
CA ASN A 150 -3.90 8.89 1.76
C ASN A 150 -5.25 8.17 1.93
N LYS A 151 -5.58 7.69 3.15
CA LYS A 151 -6.85 7.02 3.44
C LYS A 151 -8.04 7.95 3.38
N SER A 152 -7.88 9.28 3.40
CA SER A 152 -9.02 10.20 3.31
C SER A 152 -9.81 10.08 2.00
N VAL A 153 -9.21 9.52 0.94
CA VAL A 153 -9.94 9.18 -0.29
C VAL A 153 -11.06 8.16 -0.05
N LEU A 154 -10.91 7.29 0.95
CA LEU A 154 -11.91 6.30 1.36
C LEU A 154 -13.18 6.95 1.96
N LEU A 155 -13.08 8.23 2.32
CA LEU A 155 -14.18 9.04 2.85
C LEU A 155 -14.60 10.16 1.89
N GLY A 156 -13.94 10.30 0.73
CA GLY A 156 -14.13 11.47 -0.16
C GLY A 156 -13.60 12.79 0.42
N GLU A 157 -12.75 12.74 1.46
CA GLU A 157 -12.24 13.90 2.19
C GLU A 157 -10.78 14.25 1.79
N ASN A 158 -10.43 14.15 0.50
CA ASN A 158 -9.06 14.35 0.00
C ASN A 158 -8.73 15.81 -0.42
N SER A 159 -9.51 16.78 0.04
CA SER A 159 -9.28 18.20 -0.26
C SER A 159 -8.20 18.82 0.63
N PRO A 160 -7.36 19.74 0.13
CA PRO A 160 -6.35 20.41 0.93
C PRO A 160 -6.95 21.23 2.07
N ILE A 161 -6.33 21.18 3.25
CA ILE A 161 -6.78 21.90 4.45
C ILE A 161 -5.88 23.11 4.67
N LYS A 162 -6.45 24.32 4.70
CA LYS A 162 -5.72 25.54 5.07
C LYS A 162 -5.65 25.64 6.59
N LYS A 163 -4.44 25.80 7.15
CA LYS A 163 -4.23 26.09 8.58
C LYS A 163 -4.06 27.58 8.84
N GLY A 164 -4.36 28.01 10.07
CA GLY A 164 -4.02 29.32 10.62
C GLY A 164 -3.28 29.17 11.95
N GLY A 165 -2.44 30.15 12.33
CA GLY A 165 -1.82 30.22 13.66
C GLY A 165 -0.28 30.09 13.72
N SER A 166 0.38 29.59 12.67
CA SER A 166 1.86 29.53 12.55
C SER A 166 2.29 29.44 11.09
N GLU A 167 3.50 29.88 10.75
CA GLU A 167 4.05 29.79 9.38
C GLU A 167 5.10 28.69 9.25
N GLN A 168 5.05 27.96 8.14
CA GLN A 168 6.12 27.05 7.74
C GLN A 168 7.12 27.82 6.88
N TYR A 169 8.37 27.85 7.33
CA TYR A 169 9.46 28.49 6.63
C TYR A 169 10.22 27.43 5.84
N GLN A 170 10.46 27.70 4.55
CA GLN A 170 11.19 26.80 3.67
C GLN A 170 12.17 27.56 2.77
N GLY A 171 13.30 26.94 2.49
CA GLY A 171 14.31 27.47 1.58
C GLY A 171 15.21 26.34 1.12
N CYS A 172 15.78 26.47 -0.08
CA CYS A 172 16.72 25.49 -0.61
C CYS A 172 17.96 26.21 -1.14
N ALA A 173 19.11 25.56 -1.02
CA ALA A 173 20.35 25.99 -1.64
C ALA A 173 20.94 24.86 -2.46
N LYS A 174 21.64 25.20 -3.54
CA LYS A 174 22.46 24.22 -4.26
C LYS A 174 23.68 23.88 -3.42
N THR A 175 24.04 22.61 -3.37
CA THR A 175 25.35 22.20 -2.90
C THR A 175 26.44 22.83 -3.78
N PRO A 176 27.61 23.16 -3.22
CA PRO A 176 28.76 23.60 -4.00
C PRO A 176 28.99 22.72 -5.23
N ALA A 177 29.34 23.35 -6.34
CA ALA A 177 29.65 22.63 -7.57
C ALA A 177 30.92 21.77 -7.38
N ASN A 178 31.07 20.72 -8.17
CA ASN A 178 32.25 19.84 -8.05
C ASN A 178 33.59 20.60 -8.18
N SER A 179 33.64 21.65 -9.00
CA SER A 179 34.81 22.53 -9.17
C SER A 179 35.20 23.34 -7.92
N GLN A 180 34.32 23.41 -6.93
CA GLN A 180 34.49 24.16 -5.69
C GLN A 180 34.85 23.25 -4.50
N LEU A 181 34.92 21.92 -4.71
CA LEU A 181 35.21 20.96 -3.65
C LEU A 181 36.70 20.61 -3.62
N PRO A 182 37.35 20.65 -2.44
CA PRO A 182 38.75 20.28 -2.31
C PRO A 182 38.95 18.79 -2.66
N ASN A 183 39.84 18.52 -3.62
CA ASN A 183 40.32 17.20 -4.01
C ASN A 183 39.26 16.18 -4.46
N SER A 184 38.05 16.62 -4.85
CA SER A 184 36.96 15.74 -5.31
C SER A 184 36.64 14.59 -4.35
N LYS A 185 36.86 14.76 -3.04
CA LYS A 185 36.49 13.77 -2.01
C LYS A 185 35.12 14.07 -1.42
N LYS A 186 34.55 13.13 -0.67
CA LYS A 186 33.34 13.38 0.13
C LYS A 186 33.57 14.60 1.03
N VAL A 187 32.64 15.55 1.00
CA VAL A 187 32.74 16.80 1.78
C VAL A 187 31.66 16.80 2.85
N ASP A 188 32.09 17.09 4.08
CA ASP A 188 31.21 17.26 5.22
C ASP A 188 30.87 18.75 5.37
N LEU A 189 29.59 19.09 5.25
CA LEU A 189 29.12 20.47 5.44
C LEU A 189 28.72 20.76 6.89
N GLY A 190 28.70 19.72 7.74
CA GLY A 190 28.32 19.80 9.14
C GLY A 190 26.81 19.80 9.37
N VAL A 191 26.43 20.24 10.56
CA VAL A 191 25.03 20.36 10.98
C VAL A 191 24.54 21.78 10.67
N PRO A 192 23.37 21.96 10.04
CA PRO A 192 22.82 23.28 9.75
C PRO A 192 22.46 24.02 11.05
N LEU A 193 22.88 25.28 11.17
CA LEU A 193 22.49 26.16 12.27
C LEU A 193 21.33 27.05 11.83
N PHE A 194 20.14 26.85 12.41
CA PHE A 194 18.96 27.66 12.14
C PHE A 194 18.98 28.93 12.97
N GLU A 195 18.66 30.06 12.36
CA GLU A 195 18.54 31.35 13.03
C GLU A 195 17.13 31.90 12.85
N LEU A 196 16.56 32.42 13.93
CA LEU A 196 15.24 33.03 13.96
C LEU A 196 15.36 34.40 14.62
N THR A 197 14.96 35.44 13.89
CA THR A 197 14.97 36.83 14.33
C THR A 197 13.54 37.37 14.39
N MET A 198 13.16 37.97 15.51
CA MET A 198 11.88 38.65 15.71
C MET A 198 12.04 39.75 16.75
N ASN A 199 11.50 40.95 16.49
CA ASN A 199 11.61 42.12 17.38
C ASN A 199 13.07 42.43 17.79
N ASP A 200 13.99 42.44 16.82
CA ASP A 200 15.43 42.69 17.00
C ASP A 200 16.16 41.70 17.93
N GLN A 201 15.53 40.58 18.27
CA GLN A 201 16.15 39.49 19.02
C GLN A 201 16.35 38.28 18.13
N THR A 202 17.53 37.66 18.22
CA THR A 202 17.89 36.46 17.45
C THR A 202 18.19 35.30 18.38
N ILE A 203 17.65 34.12 18.05
CA ILE A 203 18.09 32.84 18.60
C ILE A 203 18.70 31.97 17.51
N SER A 204 19.51 31.01 17.93
CA SER A 204 20.04 29.97 17.04
C SER A 204 19.76 28.58 17.61
N GLN A 205 19.48 27.63 16.73
CA GLN A 205 19.27 26.23 17.09
C GLN A 205 19.93 25.33 16.05
N GLU A 206 20.73 24.37 16.49
CA GLU A 206 21.28 23.35 15.58
C GLU A 206 20.16 22.42 15.09
N GLY A 207 20.19 22.09 13.80
CA GLY A 207 19.38 21.01 13.23
C GLY A 207 19.86 19.64 13.72
N THR A 208 19.16 18.59 13.31
CA THR A 208 19.52 17.21 13.72
C THR A 208 20.22 16.42 12.62
N GLY A 209 19.93 16.70 11.35
CA GLY A 209 20.53 16.01 10.21
C GLY A 209 21.86 16.63 9.77
N LYS A 210 22.93 15.84 9.74
CA LYS A 210 24.20 16.24 9.15
C LYS A 210 24.14 16.25 7.63
N ILE A 211 24.74 17.26 7.01
CA ILE A 211 24.77 17.39 5.55
C ILE A 211 26.15 17.03 5.00
N SER A 212 26.17 16.18 3.98
CA SER A 212 27.39 15.86 3.24
C SER A 212 27.19 15.85 1.73
N ILE A 213 28.28 16.02 0.99
CA ILE A 213 28.32 15.92 -0.46
C ILE A 213 29.12 14.68 -0.82
N LEU A 214 28.52 13.82 -1.63
CA LEU A 214 29.17 12.63 -2.17
C LEU A 214 30.24 13.03 -3.20
N SER A 215 31.33 12.28 -3.26
CA SER A 215 32.33 12.44 -4.32
C SER A 215 31.83 11.76 -5.60
N PRO A 216 31.72 12.48 -6.74
CA PRO A 216 31.43 11.84 -8.02
C PRO A 216 32.50 10.86 -8.49
N ALA A 217 33.72 10.95 -7.96
CA ALA A 217 34.85 10.08 -8.33
C ALA A 217 34.91 8.80 -7.49
N GLU A 218 34.24 8.76 -6.33
CA GLU A 218 34.28 7.65 -5.36
C GLU A 218 32.86 7.15 -5.02
N LEU A 219 31.94 7.16 -6.00
CA LEU A 219 30.57 6.70 -5.75
C LEU A 219 30.54 5.19 -5.49
N GLU A 220 29.88 4.81 -4.40
CA GLU A 220 29.68 3.42 -4.01
C GLU A 220 28.62 2.76 -4.91
N VAL A 221 28.77 1.45 -5.13
CA VAL A 221 27.77 0.63 -5.84
C VAL A 221 27.04 -0.25 -4.83
N ALA A 222 25.72 -0.22 -4.88
CA ALA A 222 24.85 -1.10 -4.12
C ALA A 222 24.47 -2.32 -4.97
N GLU A 223 24.46 -3.51 -4.36
CA GLU A 223 23.87 -4.72 -4.91
C GLU A 223 22.66 -5.14 -4.07
N VAL A 224 21.51 -5.34 -4.71
CA VAL A 224 20.27 -5.78 -4.04
C VAL A 224 20.41 -7.21 -3.54
N THR A 225 20.21 -7.42 -2.24
CA THR A 225 20.33 -8.75 -1.60
C THR A 225 18.97 -9.41 -1.33
N ALA A 226 17.91 -8.60 -1.20
CA ALA A 226 16.54 -9.08 -1.10
C ALA A 226 16.07 -9.73 -2.41
N GLU A 227 15.25 -10.78 -2.33
CA GLU A 227 14.68 -11.46 -3.51
C GLU A 227 13.90 -10.49 -4.41
N ALA A 228 13.23 -9.51 -3.81
CA ALA A 228 12.56 -8.40 -4.48
C ALA A 228 12.78 -7.09 -3.69
N GLY A 229 13.82 -6.33 -4.06
CA GLY A 229 14.19 -5.07 -3.42
C GLY A 229 13.10 -3.99 -3.58
N VAL A 230 12.71 -3.36 -2.47
CA VAL A 230 11.59 -2.42 -2.40
C VAL A 230 12.05 -1.01 -2.79
N ALA A 231 12.06 -0.76 -4.11
CA ALA A 231 12.30 0.56 -4.67
C ALA A 231 11.11 1.52 -4.45
N ARG A 232 11.40 2.79 -4.19
CA ARG A 232 10.40 3.84 -3.90
C ARG A 232 10.74 5.17 -4.56
N THR A 233 9.75 6.04 -4.69
CA THR A 233 9.92 7.39 -5.25
C THR A 233 10.57 8.41 -4.30
N GLY A 234 10.85 8.03 -3.05
CA GLY A 234 11.45 8.90 -2.02
C GLY A 234 11.91 8.13 -0.79
N ALA A 235 12.62 8.82 0.11
CA ALA A 235 13.35 8.27 1.25
C ALA A 235 12.48 7.99 2.49
N SER A 236 11.34 7.32 2.32
CA SER A 236 10.50 6.86 3.43
C SER A 236 9.50 5.80 2.98
N THR A 237 8.83 5.15 3.94
CA THR A 237 7.75 4.20 3.65
C THR A 237 6.48 4.84 3.10
N ASP A 238 6.34 6.17 3.21
CA ASP A 238 5.17 6.94 2.76
C ASP A 238 5.19 7.20 1.25
N PHE A 239 6.38 7.12 0.65
CA PHE A 239 6.54 7.28 -0.80
C PHE A 239 6.10 6.04 -1.56
N SER A 240 5.56 6.26 -2.76
CA SER A 240 5.04 5.23 -3.65
C SER A 240 6.10 4.17 -3.97
N ARG A 241 5.67 2.90 -3.99
CA ARG A 241 6.51 1.79 -4.45
C ARG A 241 6.67 1.84 -5.97
N MET A 242 7.86 1.50 -6.43
CA MET A 242 8.21 1.30 -7.85
C MET A 242 8.30 -0.20 -8.17
N THR A 243 8.65 -0.54 -9.41
CA THR A 243 8.97 -1.93 -9.78
C THR A 243 10.03 -2.49 -8.83
N PRO A 244 9.76 -3.61 -8.14
CA PRO A 244 10.76 -4.22 -7.27
C PRO A 244 12.01 -4.62 -8.06
N LEU A 245 13.18 -4.35 -7.48
CA LEU A 245 14.45 -4.69 -8.11
C LEU A 245 14.76 -6.17 -7.86
N PRO A 246 15.01 -6.98 -8.90
CA PRO A 246 15.42 -8.37 -8.70
C PRO A 246 16.75 -8.45 -7.93
N LYS A 247 16.89 -9.47 -7.09
CA LYS A 247 18.15 -9.78 -6.41
C LYS A 247 19.34 -9.80 -7.38
N GLY A 248 20.47 -9.26 -6.93
CA GLY A 248 21.69 -9.10 -7.72
C GLY A 248 21.75 -7.80 -8.53
N THR A 249 20.64 -7.05 -8.65
CA THR A 249 20.64 -5.72 -9.32
C THR A 249 21.72 -4.82 -8.72
N ARG A 250 22.55 -4.21 -9.57
CA ARG A 250 23.59 -3.26 -9.16
C ARG A 250 23.28 -1.84 -9.64
N ALA A 251 23.45 -0.86 -8.76
CA ALA A 251 23.24 0.55 -9.07
C ALA A 251 24.21 1.44 -8.28
N THR A 252 24.61 2.55 -8.86
CA THR A 252 25.43 3.56 -8.17
C THR A 252 24.59 4.28 -7.12
N ILE A 253 25.13 4.52 -5.93
CA ILE A 253 24.50 5.33 -4.89
C ILE A 253 24.75 6.81 -5.20
N THR A 254 23.69 7.57 -5.42
CA THR A 254 23.72 9.00 -5.73
C THR A 254 23.19 9.88 -4.62
N GLY A 255 22.67 9.29 -3.53
CA GLY A 255 22.20 10.06 -2.38
C GLY A 255 21.92 9.16 -1.18
N ARG A 256 21.84 9.78 -0.01
CA ARG A 256 21.49 9.13 1.25
C ARG A 256 20.58 10.05 2.06
N GLU A 257 19.60 9.47 2.75
CA GLU A 257 18.73 10.19 3.67
C GLU A 257 18.33 9.21 4.78
N GLY A 258 18.99 9.34 5.95
CA GLY A 258 18.87 8.39 7.04
C GLY A 258 19.20 6.95 6.62
N GLU A 259 18.23 6.04 6.79
CA GLU A 259 18.36 4.61 6.43
C GLU A 259 18.17 4.33 4.93
N TRP A 260 17.90 5.35 4.10
CA TRP A 260 17.59 5.19 2.69
C TRP A 260 18.76 5.63 1.81
N ILE A 261 18.93 4.93 0.68
CA ILE A 261 19.90 5.30 -0.36
C ILE A 261 19.17 5.54 -1.68
N ARG A 262 19.59 6.57 -2.40
CA ARG A 262 19.10 6.88 -3.74
C ARG A 262 20.01 6.22 -4.76
N LEU A 263 19.44 5.49 -5.69
CA LEU A 263 20.13 4.81 -6.78
C LEU A 263 20.19 5.73 -8.02
N ASP A 264 21.16 5.52 -8.92
CA ASP A 264 21.41 6.34 -10.11
C ASP A 264 20.24 6.42 -11.12
N TYR A 265 19.29 5.48 -11.06
CA TYR A 265 18.05 5.56 -11.84
C TYR A 265 16.91 6.34 -11.15
N GLY A 266 17.16 6.90 -9.96
CA GLY A 266 16.29 7.83 -9.24
C GLY A 266 15.47 7.23 -8.10
N ALA A 267 15.39 5.91 -7.96
CA ALA A 267 14.64 5.30 -6.87
C ALA A 267 15.41 5.25 -5.56
N TRP A 268 14.67 5.17 -4.47
CA TRP A 268 15.17 4.98 -3.11
C TRP A 268 14.92 3.56 -2.63
N ILE A 269 15.89 2.98 -1.92
CA ILE A 269 15.79 1.66 -1.30
C ILE A 269 16.39 1.72 0.11
N LYS A 270 15.92 0.87 1.03
CA LYS A 270 16.52 0.77 2.37
C LYS A 270 17.94 0.23 2.27
N ALA A 271 18.86 0.82 3.03
CA ALA A 271 20.24 0.35 3.10
C ALA A 271 20.37 -1.11 3.57
N SER A 272 19.40 -1.61 4.36
CA SER A 272 19.35 -3.00 4.81
C SER A 272 18.95 -4.01 3.74
N GLU A 273 18.43 -3.57 2.59
CA GLU A 273 18.03 -4.43 1.47
C GLU A 273 19.14 -4.58 0.40
N VAL A 274 20.29 -3.96 0.64
CA VAL A 274 21.45 -3.99 -0.25
C VAL A 274 22.74 -4.31 0.50
N GLN A 275 23.76 -4.69 -0.25
CA GLN A 275 25.14 -4.70 0.20
C GLN A 275 26.00 -3.76 -0.65
N ILE A 276 27.00 -3.13 -0.05
CA ILE A 276 27.95 -2.28 -0.78
C ILE A 276 29.00 -3.17 -1.44
N VAL A 277 29.19 -3.02 -2.74
CA VAL A 277 30.22 -3.71 -3.51
C VAL A 277 31.50 -2.86 -3.48
N LYS A 278 32.56 -3.39 -2.87
CA LYS A 278 33.86 -2.72 -2.80
C LYS A 278 34.55 -2.71 -4.16
N ASP A 279 35.32 -1.66 -4.43
CA ASP A 279 36.14 -1.49 -5.64
C ASP A 279 35.36 -1.66 -6.96
N ALA A 280 34.05 -1.36 -6.91
CA ALA A 280 33.16 -1.44 -8.05
C ALA A 280 33.16 -0.13 -8.84
N VAL A 281 33.17 -0.25 -10.17
CA VAL A 281 32.88 0.87 -11.07
C VAL A 281 31.37 1.04 -11.22
N PRO A 282 30.86 2.26 -11.50
CA PRO A 282 29.46 2.49 -11.81
C PRO A 282 28.94 1.47 -12.83
N PRO A 283 27.87 0.70 -12.51
CA PRO A 283 27.42 -0.38 -13.37
C PRO A 283 26.99 0.16 -14.72
N ARG A 284 27.50 -0.46 -15.77
CA ARG A 284 27.09 -0.26 -17.15
C ARG A 284 27.04 -1.62 -17.83
N SER A 285 26.04 -1.81 -18.68
CA SER A 285 25.91 -3.02 -19.48
C SER A 285 25.71 -2.69 -20.94
N ILE A 286 26.29 -3.50 -21.80
CA ILE A 286 25.91 -3.61 -23.20
C ILE A 286 24.91 -4.75 -23.35
N ILE A 287 23.89 -4.59 -24.19
CA ILE A 287 23.02 -5.67 -24.65
C ILE A 287 23.15 -5.87 -26.16
N ARG A 288 23.52 -7.09 -26.55
CA ARG A 288 23.79 -7.45 -27.96
C ARG A 288 22.68 -8.25 -28.65
N SER A 289 21.83 -8.90 -27.86
CA SER A 289 20.74 -9.72 -28.37
C SER A 289 19.68 -9.94 -27.30
N ALA A 290 18.51 -10.39 -27.72
CA ALA A 290 17.51 -10.98 -26.83
C ALA A 290 16.90 -12.22 -27.51
N ARG A 291 16.41 -13.17 -26.71
CA ARG A 291 15.67 -14.32 -27.24
C ARG A 291 14.50 -14.69 -26.36
N SER A 292 13.43 -15.22 -26.94
CA SER A 292 12.36 -15.86 -26.18
C SER A 292 12.54 -17.38 -26.12
N ARG A 293 11.94 -18.01 -25.11
CA ARG A 293 11.65 -19.45 -25.04
C ARG A 293 10.32 -19.68 -24.32
N GLN A 294 9.66 -20.77 -24.65
CA GLN A 294 8.48 -21.21 -23.92
C GLN A 294 8.90 -22.18 -22.82
N VAL A 295 8.31 -22.02 -21.65
CA VAL A 295 8.36 -22.98 -20.53
C VAL A 295 6.92 -23.23 -20.07
N PRO A 296 6.62 -24.30 -19.30
CA PRO A 296 5.24 -24.58 -18.88
C PRO A 296 4.58 -23.35 -18.24
N ASP A 297 3.43 -22.91 -18.76
CA ASP A 297 2.64 -21.73 -18.34
C ASP A 297 3.29 -20.35 -18.50
N TRP A 298 4.50 -20.24 -19.07
CA TRP A 298 5.21 -18.97 -19.20
C TRP A 298 5.97 -18.83 -20.52
N THR A 299 6.09 -17.59 -20.96
CA THR A 299 7.05 -17.18 -21.98
C THR A 299 8.18 -16.44 -21.30
N GLU A 300 9.39 -16.97 -21.40
CA GLU A 300 10.58 -16.28 -20.89
C GLU A 300 11.26 -15.51 -22.02
N VAL A 301 11.52 -14.23 -21.80
CA VAL A 301 12.38 -13.40 -22.64
C VAL A 301 13.68 -13.16 -21.88
N LEU A 302 14.78 -13.55 -22.51
CA LEU A 302 16.12 -13.49 -21.93
C LEU A 302 16.87 -12.29 -22.53
N PHE A 303 17.42 -11.47 -21.64
CA PHE A 303 18.22 -10.30 -21.96
C PHE A 303 19.62 -10.50 -21.36
N PRO A 304 20.58 -11.08 -22.12
CA PRO A 304 21.95 -11.18 -21.68
C PRO A 304 22.58 -9.79 -21.49
N LEU A 305 23.16 -9.58 -20.31
CA LEU A 305 23.82 -8.34 -19.90
C LEU A 305 25.22 -8.68 -19.38
N GLU A 306 26.08 -7.68 -19.27
CA GLU A 306 27.41 -7.81 -18.64
C GLU A 306 27.32 -7.72 -17.12
N ILE A 307 26.29 -7.03 -16.62
CA ILE A 307 26.03 -6.82 -15.19
C ILE A 307 24.52 -6.69 -14.96
N PRO A 308 23.98 -7.17 -13.82
CA PRO A 308 22.58 -6.91 -13.47
C PRO A 308 22.33 -5.42 -13.23
N VAL A 309 21.35 -4.85 -13.92
CA VAL A 309 21.02 -3.41 -13.89
C VAL A 309 19.63 -3.15 -13.30
N PRO A 310 19.31 -1.90 -12.90
CA PRO A 310 17.96 -1.54 -12.48
C PRO A 310 16.97 -1.69 -13.62
N VAL A 311 15.72 -2.00 -13.27
CA VAL A 311 14.63 -2.19 -14.23
C VAL A 311 13.35 -1.51 -13.77
N THR A 312 12.56 -1.04 -14.72
CA THR A 312 11.18 -0.58 -14.49
C THR A 312 10.25 -1.31 -15.45
N VAL A 313 9.06 -1.66 -14.95
CA VAL A 313 7.97 -2.21 -15.74
C VAL A 313 6.82 -1.21 -15.76
N GLN A 314 6.25 -1.00 -16.95
CA GLN A 314 4.98 -0.33 -17.15
C GLN A 314 4.05 -1.28 -17.90
N SER A 315 2.89 -1.58 -17.31
CA SER A 315 1.89 -2.46 -17.93
C SER A 315 0.67 -1.65 -18.34
N GLY A 316 0.24 -1.83 -19.58
CA GLY A 316 -1.10 -1.49 -20.06
C GLY A 316 -1.96 -2.76 -20.16
N GLU A 317 -3.16 -2.64 -20.75
CA GLU A 317 -4.03 -3.80 -20.98
C GLU A 317 -3.43 -4.78 -21.99
N LYS A 318 -3.01 -4.29 -23.17
CA LYS A 318 -2.43 -5.10 -24.26
C LYS A 318 -0.94 -4.87 -24.48
N THR A 319 -0.30 -4.08 -23.62
CA THR A 319 1.11 -3.71 -23.75
C THR A 319 1.85 -3.97 -22.45
N PHE A 320 3.08 -4.44 -22.56
CA PHE A 320 4.00 -4.60 -21.45
C PHE A 320 5.33 -3.97 -21.83
N THR A 321 5.79 -2.99 -21.06
CA THR A 321 7.01 -2.24 -21.35
C THR A 321 8.03 -2.50 -20.25
N LEU A 322 9.18 -3.06 -20.63
CA LEU A 322 10.35 -3.23 -19.77
C LEU A 322 11.39 -2.17 -20.13
N THR A 323 11.92 -1.48 -19.13
CA THR A 323 13.02 -0.54 -19.30
C THR A 323 14.23 -1.01 -18.50
N LEU A 324 15.37 -1.16 -19.17
CA LEU A 324 16.67 -1.44 -18.57
C LEU A 324 17.43 -0.12 -18.43
N TYR A 325 17.86 0.19 -17.21
CA TYR A 325 18.72 1.35 -16.94
C TYR A 325 20.18 0.94 -17.02
N ASN A 326 21.08 1.92 -17.04
CA ASN A 326 22.53 1.70 -17.14
C ASN A 326 22.93 0.79 -18.32
N THR A 327 22.14 0.80 -19.39
CA THR A 327 22.25 -0.14 -20.50
C THR A 327 22.36 0.59 -21.84
N THR A 328 23.32 0.18 -22.67
CA THR A 328 23.48 0.62 -24.05
C THR A 328 23.24 -0.56 -24.99
N ALA A 329 22.36 -0.39 -25.97
CA ALA A 329 22.09 -1.40 -26.96
C ALA A 329 23.20 -1.42 -28.03
N GLN A 330 23.80 -2.60 -28.21
CA GLN A 330 24.49 -3.02 -29.43
C GLN A 330 23.70 -4.19 -30.06
N THR A 331 22.37 -4.08 -30.01
CA THR A 331 21.47 -5.17 -30.36
C THR A 331 21.26 -5.24 -31.87
N ASP A 332 21.83 -6.27 -32.49
CA ASP A 332 21.69 -6.51 -33.93
C ASP A 332 20.58 -7.53 -34.24
N ILE A 333 20.39 -8.51 -33.35
CA ILE A 333 19.48 -9.64 -33.58
C ILE A 333 18.66 -9.91 -32.32
N ILE A 334 17.33 -9.99 -32.49
CA ILE A 334 16.41 -10.52 -31.48
C ILE A 334 15.67 -11.70 -32.09
N ARG A 335 15.72 -12.85 -31.42
CA ARG A 335 14.91 -14.02 -31.81
C ARG A 335 13.63 -14.06 -30.99
N LEU A 336 12.50 -13.80 -31.65
CA LEU A 336 11.18 -13.98 -31.09
C LEU A 336 10.43 -14.98 -31.97
N ASP A 337 10.26 -16.20 -31.48
CA ASP A 337 9.44 -17.21 -32.16
C ASP A 337 7.95 -16.95 -31.88
N ASP A 338 7.05 -17.52 -32.69
CA ASP A 338 5.61 -17.42 -32.44
C ASP A 338 5.27 -18.00 -31.05
N ASP A 339 4.52 -17.24 -30.27
CA ASP A 339 4.40 -17.41 -28.82
C ASP A 339 2.93 -17.25 -28.35
N PRO A 340 2.45 -17.96 -27.31
CA PRO A 340 1.07 -17.82 -26.83
C PRO A 340 0.70 -16.43 -26.29
N VAL A 341 1.69 -15.63 -25.87
CA VAL A 341 1.50 -14.36 -25.16
C VAL A 341 1.87 -13.16 -26.02
N ILE A 342 3.00 -13.20 -26.72
CA ILE A 342 3.56 -12.02 -27.40
C ILE A 342 3.09 -11.99 -28.87
N SER A 343 2.42 -10.90 -29.27
CA SER A 343 2.03 -10.66 -30.67
C SER A 343 3.06 -9.86 -31.44
N ARG A 344 3.76 -8.94 -30.77
CA ARG A 344 4.82 -8.11 -31.37
C ARG A 344 5.80 -7.64 -30.29
N LEU A 345 7.05 -7.48 -30.70
CA LEU A 345 8.08 -6.80 -29.92
C LEU A 345 8.56 -5.56 -30.67
N ALA A 346 8.67 -4.44 -29.96
CA ALA A 346 9.38 -3.24 -30.38
C ALA A 346 10.46 -2.91 -29.34
N TRP A 347 11.54 -2.26 -29.76
CA TRP A 347 12.57 -1.78 -28.84
C TRP A 347 13.18 -0.47 -29.32
N GLN A 348 13.74 0.30 -28.38
CA GLN A 348 14.42 1.57 -28.67
C GLN A 348 15.41 1.95 -27.56
N GLN A 349 16.46 2.69 -27.92
CA GLN A 349 17.36 3.37 -26.99
C GLN A 349 16.78 4.76 -26.65
N ILE A 350 16.20 4.93 -25.46
CA ILE A 350 15.51 6.17 -25.04
C ILE A 350 16.52 7.27 -24.69
N SER A 351 17.62 6.88 -24.08
CA SER A 351 18.76 7.73 -23.75
C SER A 351 20.03 6.88 -23.79
N PRO A 352 21.25 7.45 -23.75
CA PRO A 352 22.49 6.68 -23.88
C PRO A 352 22.63 5.47 -22.94
N LEU A 353 21.96 5.50 -21.78
CA LEU A 353 21.99 4.46 -20.75
C LEU A 353 20.61 3.87 -20.45
N GLN A 354 19.62 4.04 -21.33
CA GLN A 354 18.28 3.49 -21.13
C GLN A 354 17.76 2.81 -22.39
N VAL A 355 17.52 1.50 -22.31
CA VAL A 355 16.93 0.69 -23.37
C VAL A 355 15.52 0.27 -22.96
N GLN A 356 14.56 0.42 -23.87
CA GLN A 356 13.18 0.04 -23.64
C GLN A 356 12.74 -1.04 -24.62
N TYR A 357 12.02 -2.04 -24.11
CA TYR A 357 11.37 -3.10 -24.86
C TYR A 357 9.87 -3.06 -24.60
N THR A 358 9.08 -2.99 -25.66
CA THR A 358 7.61 -2.95 -25.61
C THR A 358 7.05 -4.20 -26.28
N PHE A 359 6.35 -5.00 -25.50
CA PHE A 359 5.66 -6.21 -25.92
C PHE A 359 4.18 -5.91 -26.11
N ASN A 360 3.67 -6.13 -27.31
CA ASN A 360 2.23 -6.20 -27.53
C ASN A 360 1.79 -7.63 -27.22
N LEU A 361 0.71 -7.77 -26.47
CA LEU A 361 0.17 -9.04 -26.04
C LEU A 361 -0.89 -9.54 -27.04
N LYS A 362 -1.02 -10.87 -27.18
CA LYS A 362 -2.11 -11.53 -27.92
C LYS A 362 -3.42 -11.53 -27.12
N SER A 363 -3.31 -11.50 -25.80
CA SER A 363 -4.46 -11.38 -24.90
C SER A 363 -4.80 -9.91 -24.69
N ASP A 364 -6.09 -9.64 -24.47
CA ASP A 364 -6.59 -8.31 -24.12
C ASP A 364 -6.26 -7.90 -22.68
N ARG A 365 -5.48 -8.72 -21.97
CA ARG A 365 -4.97 -8.46 -20.62
C ARG A 365 -3.66 -9.18 -20.36
N GLN A 366 -2.93 -8.67 -19.38
CA GLN A 366 -1.81 -9.39 -18.77
C GLN A 366 -2.31 -10.37 -17.70
N TRP A 367 -1.64 -11.53 -17.56
CA TRP A 367 -1.95 -12.55 -16.55
C TRP A 367 -0.90 -12.68 -15.44
N GLY A 368 0.20 -11.95 -15.56
CA GLY A 368 1.25 -11.85 -14.56
C GLY A 368 2.63 -11.81 -15.18
N TYR A 369 3.60 -11.45 -14.36
CA TYR A 369 5.00 -11.50 -14.74
C TYR A 369 5.92 -11.80 -13.56
N LYS A 370 7.14 -12.26 -13.89
CA LYS A 370 8.27 -12.40 -12.96
C LYS A 370 9.50 -11.74 -13.58
N LEU A 371 10.35 -11.20 -12.72
CA LEU A 371 11.68 -10.69 -13.07
C LEU A 371 12.70 -11.36 -12.16
N ARG A 372 13.76 -11.90 -12.74
CA ARG A 372 14.89 -12.45 -12.00
C ARG A 372 16.17 -12.34 -12.83
N TYR A 373 17.31 -12.37 -12.17
CA TYR A 373 18.60 -12.55 -12.82
C TYR A 373 19.00 -14.04 -12.80
N ASP A 374 19.52 -14.53 -13.93
CA ASP A 374 20.22 -15.80 -14.07
C ASP A 374 21.67 -15.49 -14.46
N GLY A 375 22.57 -15.52 -13.47
CA GLY A 375 23.85 -14.82 -13.59
C GLY A 375 23.62 -13.34 -13.88
N THR A 376 24.07 -12.87 -15.03
CA THR A 376 23.86 -11.49 -15.49
C THR A 376 22.67 -11.35 -16.44
N THR A 377 22.05 -12.45 -16.88
CA THR A 377 20.92 -12.41 -17.82
C THR A 377 19.66 -12.04 -17.08
N LEU A 378 19.00 -10.94 -17.45
CA LEU A 378 17.65 -10.68 -16.97
C LEU A 378 16.68 -11.64 -17.65
N VAL A 379 15.86 -12.32 -16.86
CA VAL A 379 14.77 -13.17 -17.33
C VAL A 379 13.45 -12.50 -16.97
N LEU A 380 12.72 -12.07 -18.01
CA LEU A 380 11.33 -11.67 -17.91
C LEU A 380 10.45 -12.89 -18.22
N SER A 381 9.68 -13.37 -17.25
CA SER A 381 8.67 -14.41 -17.49
C SER A 381 7.30 -13.74 -17.60
N LEU A 382 6.62 -13.87 -18.75
CA LEU A 382 5.25 -13.44 -18.97
C LEU A 382 4.30 -14.63 -18.87
N LYS A 383 3.25 -14.51 -18.07
CA LYS A 383 2.34 -15.63 -17.82
C LYS A 383 1.42 -15.89 -19.01
N HIS A 384 1.21 -17.16 -19.33
CA HIS A 384 0.20 -17.59 -20.29
C HIS A 384 -1.22 -17.35 -19.74
N PRO A 385 -2.21 -16.99 -20.58
CA PRO A 385 -3.60 -17.00 -20.19
C PRO A 385 -4.04 -18.39 -19.70
N PRO A 386 -4.81 -18.49 -18.60
CA PRO A 386 -5.33 -19.76 -18.15
C PRO A 386 -6.31 -20.32 -19.20
N GLY A 387 -6.21 -21.64 -19.48
CA GLY A 387 -7.21 -22.35 -20.30
C GLY A 387 -6.94 -22.47 -21.80
N LYS A 388 -5.83 -21.95 -22.36
CA LYS A 388 -5.52 -22.12 -23.81
C LYS A 388 -4.83 -23.44 -24.19
N THR A 389 -4.39 -24.24 -23.23
CA THR A 389 -3.61 -25.47 -23.46
C THR A 389 -4.37 -26.78 -23.21
N SER A 390 -5.61 -26.74 -22.71
CA SER A 390 -6.46 -27.93 -22.62
C SER A 390 -7.54 -27.87 -23.70
N MET A 391 -7.34 -28.61 -24.79
CA MET A 391 -8.34 -28.85 -25.83
C MET A 391 -9.52 -29.72 -25.34
N MET A 392 -9.95 -29.56 -24.08
CA MET A 392 -11.17 -30.18 -23.58
C MET A 392 -12.25 -29.11 -23.46
N PRO A 393 -13.42 -29.28 -24.10
CA PRO A 393 -14.54 -28.37 -23.86
C PRO A 393 -14.82 -28.35 -22.36
N MET A 394 -14.86 -27.15 -21.76
CA MET A 394 -15.32 -26.99 -20.38
C MET A 394 -16.67 -27.67 -20.27
N SER A 395 -16.79 -28.70 -19.42
CA SER A 395 -18.10 -29.26 -19.13
C SER A 395 -18.91 -28.17 -18.44
N GLN A 396 -20.20 -28.03 -18.80
CA GLN A 396 -21.09 -27.08 -18.13
C GLN A 396 -21.14 -27.30 -16.61
N GLU A 397 -20.86 -28.54 -16.16
CA GLU A 397 -20.82 -28.90 -14.74
C GLU A 397 -19.52 -28.48 -14.03
N LYS A 398 -18.38 -28.39 -14.72
CA LYS A 398 -17.08 -28.01 -14.14
C LYS A 398 -16.39 -26.90 -14.93
N PRO A 399 -16.98 -25.68 -14.96
CA PRO A 399 -16.50 -24.57 -15.78
C PRO A 399 -15.14 -23.99 -15.34
N LEU A 400 -14.61 -24.39 -14.19
CA LEU A 400 -13.30 -23.95 -13.67
C LEU A 400 -12.24 -25.05 -13.69
N SER A 401 -12.48 -26.15 -14.41
CA SER A 401 -11.52 -27.27 -14.50
C SER A 401 -10.13 -26.80 -14.95
N GLY A 402 -9.10 -27.13 -14.17
CA GLY A 402 -7.71 -26.76 -14.45
C GLY A 402 -7.32 -25.33 -14.02
N ILE A 403 -8.27 -24.51 -13.55
CA ILE A 403 -8.00 -23.16 -13.07
C ILE A 403 -7.53 -23.21 -11.61
N LYS A 404 -6.32 -22.73 -11.33
CA LYS A 404 -5.84 -22.55 -9.96
C LYS A 404 -6.26 -21.19 -9.40
N ILE A 405 -6.93 -21.16 -8.26
CA ILE A 405 -7.37 -19.93 -7.58
C ILE A 405 -6.78 -19.92 -6.17
N LEU A 406 -6.22 -18.79 -5.75
CA LEU A 406 -5.80 -18.60 -4.36
C LEU A 406 -6.80 -17.72 -3.63
N LEU A 407 -7.24 -18.18 -2.47
CA LEU A 407 -8.04 -17.41 -1.53
C LEU A 407 -7.19 -17.05 -0.31
N ASP A 408 -7.26 -15.81 0.10
CA ASP A 408 -6.59 -15.33 1.30
C ASP A 408 -7.63 -14.84 2.31
N PRO A 409 -7.98 -15.64 3.33
CA PRO A 409 -8.83 -15.16 4.41
C PRO A 409 -8.05 -14.13 5.24
N GLY A 410 -8.54 -12.88 5.25
CA GLY A 410 -7.93 -11.77 5.96
C GLY A 410 -7.69 -12.05 7.44
N HIS A 411 -6.64 -11.44 8.02
CA HIS A 411 -6.31 -11.52 9.45
C HIS A 411 -6.05 -12.96 9.95
N GLY A 412 -6.11 -13.18 11.26
CA GLY A 412 -5.98 -14.51 11.87
C GLY A 412 -5.14 -14.51 13.13
N GLY A 413 -5.42 -15.47 14.01
CA GLY A 413 -4.69 -15.67 15.25
C GLY A 413 -5.00 -14.63 16.31
N PRO A 414 -4.37 -14.73 17.50
CA PRO A 414 -4.57 -13.80 18.60
C PRO A 414 -4.04 -12.39 18.33
N GLN A 415 -3.07 -12.21 17.44
CA GLN A 415 -2.41 -10.91 17.23
C GLN A 415 -3.14 -10.02 16.22
N ASP A 416 -3.89 -10.63 15.29
CA ASP A 416 -4.62 -9.89 14.26
C ASP A 416 -6.09 -10.31 14.19
N SER A 417 -6.96 -9.55 14.87
CA SER A 417 -8.40 -9.82 14.88
C SER A 417 -9.15 -9.26 13.67
N GLY A 418 -8.53 -8.36 12.91
CA GLY A 418 -9.24 -7.45 12.01
C GLY A 418 -10.28 -6.58 12.71
N GLY A 419 -11.22 -6.03 11.94
CA GLY A 419 -12.34 -5.23 12.41
C GLY A 419 -13.21 -5.94 13.46
N VAL A 420 -13.85 -5.16 14.32
CA VAL A 420 -14.73 -5.65 15.38
C VAL A 420 -16.16 -5.16 15.17
N GLY A 421 -17.11 -6.09 15.20
CA GLY A 421 -18.54 -5.78 15.13
C GLY A 421 -19.16 -5.44 16.49
N PRO A 422 -20.43 -4.96 16.49
CA PRO A 422 -21.23 -4.61 17.67
C PRO A 422 -21.16 -5.56 18.87
N THR A 423 -21.05 -6.87 18.62
CA THR A 423 -21.06 -7.91 19.66
C THR A 423 -19.66 -8.35 20.10
N GLY A 424 -18.60 -7.71 19.58
CA GLY A 424 -17.22 -8.14 19.78
C GLY A 424 -16.76 -9.22 18.80
N TYR A 425 -17.65 -9.67 17.89
CA TYR A 425 -17.33 -10.60 16.83
C TYR A 425 -16.26 -10.03 15.90
N ARG A 426 -15.28 -10.86 15.53
CA ARG A 426 -14.06 -10.45 14.85
C ARG A 426 -14.09 -10.79 13.36
N GLU A 427 -13.60 -9.87 12.54
CA GLU A 427 -13.48 -10.02 11.10
C GLU A 427 -12.74 -11.31 10.71
N LYS A 428 -11.63 -11.63 11.39
CA LYS A 428 -10.83 -12.84 11.12
C LYS A 428 -11.68 -14.12 11.06
N THR A 429 -12.76 -14.17 11.84
CA THR A 429 -13.65 -15.32 11.96
C THR A 429 -14.56 -15.43 10.74
N VAL A 430 -15.28 -14.37 10.38
CA VAL A 430 -16.18 -14.40 9.22
C VAL A 430 -15.40 -14.47 7.90
N ALA A 431 -14.25 -13.81 7.80
CA ALA A 431 -13.36 -13.93 6.65
C ALA A 431 -12.94 -15.39 6.41
N LEU A 432 -12.59 -16.13 7.47
CA LEU A 432 -12.27 -17.56 7.35
C LEU A 432 -13.48 -18.41 6.95
N ILE A 433 -14.64 -18.18 7.58
CA ILE A 433 -15.87 -18.93 7.30
C ILE A 433 -16.27 -18.76 5.83
N VAL A 434 -16.39 -17.52 5.36
CA VAL A 434 -16.81 -17.23 3.99
C VAL A 434 -15.77 -17.71 2.99
N SER A 435 -14.48 -17.59 3.27
CA SER A 435 -13.44 -18.13 2.37
C SER A 435 -13.51 -19.65 2.23
N LYS A 436 -13.86 -20.39 3.29
CA LYS A 436 -14.07 -21.85 3.22
C LYS A 436 -15.29 -22.20 2.38
N LEU A 437 -16.40 -21.47 2.53
CA LEU A 437 -17.60 -21.65 1.71
C LEU A 437 -17.29 -21.34 0.23
N VAL A 438 -16.58 -20.25 -0.06
CA VAL A 438 -16.16 -19.91 -1.42
C VAL A 438 -15.26 -21.01 -2.01
N ARG A 439 -14.33 -21.55 -1.21
CA ARG A 439 -13.50 -22.69 -1.62
C ARG A 439 -14.36 -23.88 -2.02
N GLU A 440 -15.34 -24.26 -1.22
CA GLU A 440 -16.24 -25.40 -1.53
C GLU A 440 -16.96 -25.18 -2.85
N GLU A 441 -17.56 -24.01 -3.06
CA GLU A 441 -18.24 -23.65 -4.30
C GLU A 441 -17.31 -23.67 -5.52
N LEU A 442 -16.09 -23.15 -5.40
CA LEU A 442 -15.10 -23.16 -6.47
C LEU A 442 -14.60 -24.57 -6.80
N VAL A 443 -14.37 -25.41 -5.78
CA VAL A 443 -13.98 -26.82 -5.96
C VAL A 443 -15.09 -27.62 -6.65
N ASN A 444 -16.34 -27.40 -6.27
CA ASN A 444 -17.50 -28.03 -6.91
C ASN A 444 -17.58 -27.67 -8.41
N ARG A 445 -17.13 -26.47 -8.79
CA ARG A 445 -17.02 -25.99 -10.18
C ARG A 445 -15.74 -26.45 -10.90
N GLY A 446 -14.89 -27.24 -10.24
CA GLY A 446 -13.69 -27.85 -10.82
C GLY A 446 -12.37 -27.09 -10.60
N ALA A 447 -12.37 -25.98 -9.84
CA ALA A 447 -11.17 -25.21 -9.59
C ALA A 447 -10.20 -25.92 -8.62
N ASN A 448 -8.90 -25.69 -8.82
CA ASN A 448 -7.88 -26.03 -7.85
C ASN A 448 -7.69 -24.85 -6.87
N VAL A 449 -8.24 -24.96 -5.66
CA VAL A 449 -8.22 -23.85 -4.69
C VAL A 449 -7.12 -24.02 -3.64
N VAL A 450 -6.28 -22.99 -3.52
CA VAL A 450 -5.29 -22.86 -2.44
C VAL A 450 -5.79 -21.80 -1.46
N MET A 451 -5.62 -22.03 -0.15
CA MET A 451 -5.93 -21.04 0.88
C MET A 451 -4.66 -20.67 1.65
N THR A 452 -4.44 -19.38 1.93
CA THR A 452 -3.28 -18.93 2.74
C THR A 452 -3.35 -19.42 4.18
N ARG A 453 -4.57 -19.58 4.72
CA ARG A 453 -4.84 -20.23 5.99
C ARG A 453 -6.17 -20.98 5.93
N VAL A 454 -6.26 -22.09 6.67
CA VAL A 454 -7.50 -22.88 6.84
C VAL A 454 -7.96 -22.93 8.31
N GLU A 455 -7.20 -22.32 9.20
CA GLU A 455 -7.44 -22.25 10.65
C GLU A 455 -7.27 -20.81 11.15
N ASP A 456 -7.61 -20.59 12.43
CA ASP A 456 -7.39 -19.32 13.12
C ASP A 456 -5.96 -19.25 13.65
N VAL A 457 -5.02 -18.85 12.79
CA VAL A 457 -3.58 -18.78 13.08
C VAL A 457 -3.03 -17.40 12.73
N ASP A 458 -2.03 -16.95 13.48
CA ASP A 458 -1.28 -15.74 13.13
C ASP A 458 -0.51 -16.01 11.82
N LEU A 459 -0.73 -15.16 10.83
CA LEU A 459 -0.04 -15.25 9.55
C LEU A 459 0.22 -13.86 8.99
N ASP A 460 1.49 -13.46 9.03
CA ASP A 460 1.96 -12.17 8.54
C ASP A 460 1.75 -11.99 7.03
N LEU A 461 1.88 -10.75 6.55
CA LEU A 461 1.68 -10.42 5.14
C LEU A 461 2.74 -11.04 4.21
N ALA A 462 4.00 -11.18 4.68
CA ALA A 462 5.09 -11.72 3.87
C ALA A 462 4.86 -13.17 3.40
N PRO A 463 4.55 -14.15 4.28
CA PRO A 463 4.29 -15.53 3.86
C PRO A 463 3.04 -15.67 2.97
N ARG A 464 2.02 -14.81 3.13
CA ARG A 464 0.85 -14.78 2.22
C ARG A 464 1.25 -14.39 0.80
N VAL A 465 2.08 -13.35 0.68
CA VAL A 465 2.64 -12.91 -0.61
C VAL A 465 3.53 -13.98 -1.21
N GLU A 466 4.39 -14.62 -0.42
CA GLU A 466 5.25 -15.72 -0.85
C GLU A 466 4.43 -16.89 -1.42
N MET A 467 3.32 -17.24 -0.78
CA MET A 467 2.42 -18.28 -1.29
C MET A 467 1.84 -17.92 -2.66
N ILE A 468 1.44 -16.67 -2.90
CA ILE A 468 0.98 -16.22 -4.22
C ILE A 468 2.11 -16.35 -5.26
N GLN A 469 3.34 -15.94 -4.91
CA GLN A 469 4.51 -16.03 -5.78
C GLN A 469 4.86 -17.48 -6.16
N LYS A 470 4.81 -18.38 -5.16
CA LYS A 470 5.10 -19.81 -5.31
C LYS A 470 4.01 -20.51 -6.12
N GLU A 471 2.75 -20.34 -5.76
CA GLU A 471 1.63 -21.05 -6.37
C GLU A 471 1.30 -20.54 -7.77
N ALA A 472 1.61 -19.27 -8.03
CA ALA A 472 1.30 -18.57 -9.27
C ALA A 472 -0.13 -18.87 -9.77
N PRO A 473 -1.17 -18.61 -8.98
CA PRO A 473 -2.55 -18.94 -9.33
C PRO A 473 -3.04 -18.12 -10.54
N ALA A 474 -4.10 -18.56 -11.23
CA ALA A 474 -4.73 -17.79 -12.30
C ALA A 474 -5.23 -16.43 -11.79
N ILE A 475 -5.79 -16.39 -10.58
CA ILE A 475 -6.12 -15.18 -9.83
C ILE A 475 -5.90 -15.41 -8.32
N ALA A 476 -5.65 -14.34 -7.57
CA ALA A 476 -5.62 -14.34 -6.11
C ALA A 476 -6.67 -13.36 -5.56
N ILE A 477 -7.45 -13.81 -4.58
CA ILE A 477 -8.51 -13.01 -3.96
C ILE A 477 -8.33 -13.03 -2.44
N SER A 478 -8.05 -11.86 -1.86
CA SER A 478 -8.08 -11.67 -0.42
C SER A 478 -9.49 -11.25 0.01
N ILE A 479 -10.03 -11.90 1.05
CA ILE A 479 -11.41 -11.73 1.51
C ILE A 479 -11.41 -11.07 2.88
N HIS A 480 -12.04 -9.90 2.96
CA HIS A 480 -12.07 -9.01 4.11
C HIS A 480 -13.47 -8.43 4.35
N TYR A 481 -13.65 -7.82 5.52
CA TYR A 481 -14.81 -7.00 5.86
C TYR A 481 -14.37 -5.69 6.50
N ASN A 482 -14.91 -4.60 5.99
CA ASN A 482 -14.32 -3.29 6.13
C ASN A 482 -14.56 -2.69 7.52
N ALA A 483 -13.70 -1.74 7.87
CA ALA A 483 -13.84 -0.84 8.99
C ALA A 483 -13.28 0.53 8.59
N LEU A 484 -13.71 1.58 9.28
CA LEU A 484 -13.31 2.95 8.99
C LEU A 484 -12.27 3.46 10.00
N PRO A 485 -11.43 4.45 9.62
CA PRO A 485 -10.68 5.23 10.59
C PRO A 485 -11.62 5.99 11.53
N ASP A 486 -11.14 6.41 12.69
CA ASP A 486 -11.92 7.06 13.76
C ASP A 486 -12.79 8.24 13.32
N ASN A 487 -12.34 9.01 12.32
CA ASN A 487 -13.08 10.15 11.78
C ASN A 487 -14.22 9.75 10.83
N GLY A 488 -14.42 8.46 10.58
CA GLY A 488 -15.44 7.94 9.67
C GLY A 488 -16.88 8.05 10.20
N ASP A 489 -17.82 7.67 9.34
CA ASP A 489 -19.24 7.56 9.65
C ASP A 489 -19.70 6.12 9.50
N ALA A 490 -19.70 5.39 10.62
CA ALA A 490 -19.99 3.96 10.65
C ALA A 490 -21.45 3.63 10.28
N ILE A 491 -22.39 4.54 10.52
CA ILE A 491 -23.82 4.32 10.23
C ILE A 491 -24.09 4.53 8.74
N ASN A 492 -23.52 5.57 8.15
CA ASN A 492 -23.82 5.96 6.77
C ASN A 492 -22.90 5.32 5.74
N THR A 493 -21.80 4.68 6.16
CA THR A 493 -20.90 3.98 5.25
C THR A 493 -21.20 2.48 5.26
N LYS A 494 -21.41 1.93 4.06
CA LYS A 494 -21.76 0.53 3.85
C LYS A 494 -21.44 0.07 2.44
N GLY A 495 -21.40 -1.24 2.23
CA GLY A 495 -21.38 -1.84 0.90
C GLY A 495 -20.10 -2.62 0.57
N VAL A 496 -20.13 -3.21 -0.62
CA VAL A 496 -19.02 -3.99 -1.17
C VAL A 496 -17.96 -3.05 -1.73
N GLY A 497 -16.69 -3.31 -1.41
CA GLY A 497 -15.54 -2.61 -1.96
C GLY A 497 -14.55 -3.58 -2.61
N ALA A 498 -13.73 -3.09 -3.55
CA ALA A 498 -12.64 -3.86 -4.12
C ALA A 498 -11.36 -3.03 -4.25
N PHE A 499 -10.21 -3.66 -4.01
CA PHE A 499 -8.90 -3.04 -4.07
C PHE A 499 -7.99 -3.78 -5.05
N TRP A 500 -7.22 -3.01 -5.82
CA TRP A 500 -6.26 -3.51 -6.79
C TRP A 500 -4.97 -2.66 -6.79
N PHE A 501 -3.89 -3.18 -7.37
CA PHE A 501 -2.61 -2.45 -7.46
C PHE A 501 -2.03 -2.48 -8.87
N HIS A 502 -1.88 -3.68 -9.44
CA HIS A 502 -1.41 -3.82 -10.82
C HIS A 502 -2.57 -3.65 -11.81
N PRO A 503 -2.38 -2.98 -12.96
CA PRO A 503 -3.41 -2.80 -13.98
C PRO A 503 -4.10 -4.10 -14.42
N GLN A 504 -3.36 -5.22 -14.44
CA GLN A 504 -3.88 -6.56 -14.76
C GLN A 504 -5.02 -7.04 -13.85
N ALA A 505 -5.14 -6.49 -12.63
CA ALA A 505 -6.17 -6.85 -11.65
C ALA A 505 -7.38 -5.91 -11.67
N HIS A 506 -7.30 -4.76 -12.36
CA HIS A 506 -8.35 -3.75 -12.32
C HIS A 506 -9.69 -4.26 -12.87
N SER A 507 -9.68 -4.93 -14.03
CA SER A 507 -10.91 -5.45 -14.64
C SER A 507 -11.55 -6.57 -13.81
N LEU A 508 -10.74 -7.38 -13.10
CA LEU A 508 -11.23 -8.37 -12.14
C LEU A 508 -11.90 -7.70 -10.94
N ALA A 509 -11.24 -6.71 -10.32
CA ALA A 509 -11.78 -5.98 -9.18
C ALA A 509 -13.11 -5.28 -9.54
N MET A 510 -13.14 -4.58 -10.67
CA MET A 510 -14.34 -3.90 -11.16
C MET A 510 -15.48 -4.87 -11.44
N PHE A 511 -15.20 -5.99 -12.11
CA PHE A 511 -16.21 -6.99 -12.43
C PHE A 511 -16.80 -7.62 -11.16
N LEU A 512 -15.96 -8.15 -10.26
CA LEU A 512 -16.44 -8.82 -9.05
C LEU A 512 -17.21 -7.87 -8.14
N HIS A 513 -16.74 -6.63 -7.97
CA HIS A 513 -17.46 -5.59 -7.24
C HIS A 513 -18.87 -5.38 -7.81
N ASN A 514 -18.97 -5.04 -9.10
CA ASN A 514 -20.26 -4.72 -9.73
C ASN A 514 -21.20 -5.94 -9.75
N TYR A 515 -20.64 -7.14 -9.97
CA TYR A 515 -21.38 -8.38 -9.94
C TYR A 515 -22.02 -8.62 -8.58
N LEU A 516 -21.25 -8.52 -7.50
CA LEU A 516 -21.75 -8.77 -6.14
C LEU A 516 -22.77 -7.71 -5.70
N VAL A 517 -22.52 -6.44 -6.01
CA VAL A 517 -23.46 -5.33 -5.76
C VAL A 517 -24.82 -5.63 -6.40
N ALA A 518 -24.84 -5.98 -7.69
CA ALA A 518 -26.06 -6.26 -8.42
C ALA A 518 -26.73 -7.58 -7.97
N LYS A 519 -25.96 -8.67 -7.89
CA LYS A 519 -26.45 -10.03 -7.61
C LYS A 519 -27.05 -10.15 -6.22
N LEU A 520 -26.47 -9.46 -5.23
CA LEU A 520 -26.88 -9.53 -3.83
C LEU A 520 -27.71 -8.31 -3.39
N ASN A 521 -28.00 -7.37 -4.31
CA ASN A 521 -28.67 -6.11 -4.01
C ASN A 521 -28.03 -5.37 -2.81
N ARG A 522 -26.70 -5.25 -2.84
CA ARG A 522 -25.90 -4.62 -1.78
C ARG A 522 -25.48 -3.21 -2.18
N PRO A 523 -25.25 -2.29 -1.23
CA PRO A 523 -24.66 -0.99 -1.53
C PRO A 523 -23.27 -1.14 -2.17
N SER A 524 -22.91 -0.17 -3.00
CA SER A 524 -21.57 -0.03 -3.57
C SER A 524 -20.74 0.89 -2.68
N TYR A 525 -19.59 0.41 -2.21
CA TYR A 525 -18.58 1.26 -1.58
C TYR A 525 -17.55 1.77 -2.61
N GLY A 526 -17.25 0.98 -3.63
CA GLY A 526 -16.42 1.39 -4.77
C GLY A 526 -15.21 0.52 -5.04
N VAL A 527 -14.42 0.92 -6.03
CA VAL A 527 -13.23 0.20 -6.51
C VAL A 527 -12.02 1.12 -6.43
N PHE A 528 -10.99 0.72 -5.70
CA PHE A 528 -9.88 1.59 -5.32
C PHE A 528 -8.53 1.02 -5.75
N TRP A 529 -7.65 1.88 -6.24
CA TRP A 529 -6.23 1.56 -6.33
C TRP A 529 -5.59 1.71 -4.94
N ASN A 530 -4.86 0.70 -4.47
CA ASN A 530 -4.18 0.78 -3.18
C ASN A 530 -2.95 -0.15 -3.10
N ASN A 531 -1.92 0.31 -2.38
CA ASN A 531 -0.65 -0.37 -2.17
C ASN A 531 -0.73 -1.44 -1.05
N LEU A 532 -1.76 -2.29 -1.09
CA LEU A 532 -1.98 -3.35 -0.11
C LEU A 532 -1.10 -4.57 -0.41
N ALA A 533 -0.64 -5.26 0.64
CA ALA A 533 0.30 -6.38 0.44
C ALA A 533 -0.25 -7.48 -0.45
N MET A 534 -1.53 -7.78 -0.32
CA MET A 534 -2.19 -8.85 -1.07
C MET A 534 -2.53 -8.47 -2.52
N THR A 535 -2.49 -7.18 -2.88
CA THR A 535 -2.69 -6.72 -4.26
C THR A 535 -1.38 -6.54 -5.04
N ARG A 536 -0.24 -6.46 -4.33
CA ARG A 536 1.11 -6.26 -4.90
C ARG A 536 1.72 -7.44 -5.69
N PRO A 537 1.37 -8.72 -5.51
CA PRO A 537 2.01 -9.79 -6.28
C PRO A 537 1.76 -9.63 -7.79
N ALA A 538 2.83 -9.51 -8.56
CA ALA A 538 2.78 -9.33 -10.01
C ALA A 538 2.52 -10.63 -10.79
N VAL A 539 2.70 -11.78 -10.15
CA VAL A 539 2.61 -13.12 -10.77
C VAL A 539 1.18 -13.53 -11.18
N ALA A 540 0.17 -12.81 -10.69
CA ALA A 540 -1.25 -13.06 -10.95
C ALA A 540 -2.07 -11.77 -10.75
N PRO A 541 -3.22 -11.61 -11.45
CA PRO A 541 -4.25 -10.66 -11.03
C PRO A 541 -4.63 -10.92 -9.58
N SER A 542 -4.35 -9.95 -8.70
CA SER A 542 -4.54 -10.07 -7.26
C SER A 542 -5.43 -8.93 -6.78
N VAL A 543 -6.56 -9.27 -6.17
CA VAL A 543 -7.56 -8.31 -5.67
C VAL A 543 -7.85 -8.56 -4.20
N LEU A 544 -8.23 -7.52 -3.47
CA LEU A 544 -8.78 -7.63 -2.13
C LEU A 544 -10.23 -7.17 -2.16
N MET A 545 -11.13 -7.99 -1.63
CA MET A 545 -12.57 -7.75 -1.61
C MET A 545 -13.00 -7.44 -0.19
N GLU A 546 -13.58 -6.26 0.00
CA GLU A 546 -14.29 -5.87 1.23
C GLU A 546 -15.77 -6.18 1.05
N LEU A 547 -16.29 -7.21 1.72
CA LEU A 547 -17.63 -7.74 1.41
C LEU A 547 -18.78 -7.03 2.17
N GLY A 548 -18.46 -6.04 2.99
CA GLY A 548 -19.36 -5.23 3.81
C GLY A 548 -18.61 -4.67 5.03
N PHE A 549 -19.20 -3.74 5.79
CA PHE A 549 -18.56 -3.13 6.95
C PHE A 549 -18.95 -3.82 8.25
N MET A 550 -17.98 -4.41 8.96
CA MET A 550 -18.20 -5.03 10.28
C MET A 550 -18.77 -4.05 11.31
N ILE A 551 -18.40 -2.79 11.16
CA ILE A 551 -18.73 -1.71 12.09
C ILE A 551 -20.13 -1.14 11.88
N ASN A 552 -20.74 -1.38 10.71
CA ASN A 552 -22.07 -0.88 10.41
C ASN A 552 -23.11 -1.85 11.03
N PRO A 553 -23.98 -1.37 11.93
CA PRO A 553 -24.93 -2.25 12.64
C PRO A 553 -25.84 -3.06 11.72
N ASP A 554 -26.34 -2.46 10.63
CA ASP A 554 -27.24 -3.13 9.68
C ASP A 554 -26.49 -4.14 8.81
N GLU A 555 -25.26 -3.81 8.38
CA GLU A 555 -24.45 -4.76 7.64
C GLU A 555 -24.00 -5.92 8.50
N PHE A 556 -23.64 -5.67 9.77
CA PHE A 556 -23.18 -6.69 10.69
C PHE A 556 -24.18 -7.84 10.85
N GLU A 557 -25.47 -7.54 10.96
CA GLU A 557 -26.54 -8.56 11.02
C GLU A 557 -26.55 -9.46 9.78
N TRP A 558 -26.32 -8.89 8.60
CA TRP A 558 -26.21 -9.64 7.34
C TRP A 558 -24.91 -10.45 7.28
N ILE A 559 -23.78 -9.86 7.69
CA ILE A 559 -22.44 -10.47 7.66
C ILE A 559 -22.38 -11.74 8.51
N VAL A 560 -22.99 -11.75 9.70
CA VAL A 560 -22.97 -12.90 10.61
C VAL A 560 -24.08 -13.93 10.34
N ASN A 561 -24.98 -13.65 9.40
CA ASN A 561 -26.07 -14.56 9.04
C ASN A 561 -25.57 -15.71 8.16
N GLN A 562 -25.68 -16.95 8.65
CA GLN A 562 -25.17 -18.14 7.96
C GLN A 562 -25.82 -18.38 6.59
N THR A 563 -27.11 -18.03 6.42
CA THR A 563 -27.80 -18.16 5.13
C THR A 563 -27.24 -17.18 4.12
N GLU A 564 -26.99 -15.95 4.53
CA GLU A 564 -26.43 -14.90 3.68
C GLU A 564 -24.95 -15.16 3.35
N GLN A 565 -24.17 -15.72 4.28
CA GLN A 565 -22.79 -16.19 4.02
C GLN A 565 -22.73 -17.23 2.91
N LYS A 566 -23.67 -18.18 2.87
CA LYS A 566 -23.76 -19.20 1.81
C LYS A 566 -24.13 -18.58 0.46
N LYS A 567 -25.14 -17.70 0.44
CA LYS A 567 -25.52 -16.96 -0.78
C LYS A 567 -24.37 -16.11 -1.33
N LEU A 568 -23.63 -15.44 -0.44
CA LEU A 568 -22.46 -14.65 -0.78
C LEU A 568 -21.36 -15.53 -1.38
N ALA A 569 -21.07 -16.68 -0.78
CA ALA A 569 -20.07 -17.62 -1.29
C ALA A 569 -20.42 -18.15 -2.69
N GLU A 570 -21.68 -18.55 -2.91
CA GLU A 570 -22.19 -18.96 -4.21
C GLU A 570 -22.07 -17.83 -5.25
N ALA A 571 -22.45 -16.60 -4.88
CA ALA A 571 -22.36 -15.43 -5.75
C ALA A 571 -20.90 -15.10 -6.12
N ILE A 572 -19.95 -15.20 -5.18
CA ILE A 572 -18.52 -15.00 -5.47
C ILE A 572 -18.03 -16.07 -6.46
N ALA A 573 -18.32 -17.35 -6.22
CA ALA A 573 -17.90 -18.43 -7.10
C ALA A 573 -18.55 -18.33 -8.50
N GLN A 574 -19.82 -17.94 -8.57
CA GLN A 574 -20.52 -17.67 -9.82
C GLN A 574 -19.88 -16.49 -10.56
N GLY A 575 -19.64 -15.37 -9.86
CA GLY A 575 -18.99 -14.19 -10.45
C GLY A 575 -17.59 -14.50 -10.99
N ILE A 576 -16.78 -15.30 -10.27
CA ILE A 576 -15.48 -15.76 -10.77
C ILE A 576 -15.64 -16.61 -12.04
N THR A 577 -16.63 -17.51 -12.06
CA THR A 577 -16.94 -18.34 -13.23
C THR A 577 -17.30 -17.50 -14.45
N GLU A 578 -18.22 -16.54 -14.28
CA GLU A 578 -18.66 -15.63 -15.34
C GLU A 578 -17.53 -14.71 -15.80
N TRP A 579 -16.69 -14.24 -14.88
CA TRP A 579 -15.51 -13.47 -15.25
C TRP A 579 -14.58 -14.29 -16.13
N PHE A 580 -14.20 -15.52 -15.74
CA PHE A 580 -13.36 -16.36 -16.58
C PHE A 580 -13.98 -16.63 -17.96
N ALA A 581 -15.29 -16.86 -18.05
CA ALA A 581 -15.98 -17.05 -19.32
C ALA A 581 -15.94 -15.79 -20.22
N SER A 582 -15.94 -14.59 -19.64
CA SER A 582 -15.90 -13.33 -20.39
C SER A 582 -14.51 -12.92 -20.90
N VAL A 583 -13.45 -13.62 -20.47
CA VAL A 583 -12.06 -13.17 -20.65
C VAL A 583 -11.16 -14.21 -21.31
N GLN A 584 -11.72 -15.37 -21.65
CA GLN A 584 -11.06 -16.45 -22.38
C GLN A 584 -10.95 -16.14 -23.87
#